data_AF-A0A1Q6XCK6-F1
#
_entry.id   AF-A0A1Q6XCK6-F1
#
_cell.length_a   1.000
_cell.length_b   1.000
_cell.length_c   1.000
_cell.angle_alpha   90.00
_cell.angle_beta   90.00
_cell.angle_gamma   90.00
#
_symmetry.space_group_name_H-M   'P 1'
#
loop_
_entity.id
_entity.type
_entity.pdbx_description
1 polymer ?
#
loop_
_entity_poly.entity_id
_entity_poly.type
_entity_poly.pdbx_seq_one_letter_code
_entity_poly.pdbx_strand_id
1 'polypeptide(L)'
;MDLGATVCLARVPRCGVCPLAADCPSRDRRYEPLRKQSRFEGSFRQRRAATLRLVAASARRVADLDSDAVAALERDGLVTVEAGLVSLPA
;
A
#
# COMPACT_ATOMS: atom_id res chain seq x y z
N MET A 1 -11.98 13.93 -15.92
CA MET A 1 -11.32 13.15 -16.98
C MET A 1 -10.28 12.27 -16.30
N ASP A 2 -10.32 10.95 -16.50
CA ASP A 2 -9.36 10.04 -15.83
C ASP A 2 -8.15 9.80 -16.73
N LEU A 3 -7.04 10.45 -16.36
CA LEU A 3 -5.75 10.34 -17.06
C LEU A 3 -5.26 8.89 -17.10
N GLY A 4 -5.43 8.13 -16.01
CA GLY A 4 -4.96 6.75 -15.92
C GLY A 4 -5.76 5.80 -16.80
N ALA A 5 -7.07 6.02 -16.92
CA ALA A 5 -7.95 5.18 -17.74
C ALA A 5 -7.84 5.46 -19.25
N THR A 6 -7.40 6.66 -19.66
CA THR A 6 -7.52 7.10 -21.06
C THR A 6 -6.20 7.52 -21.73
N VAL A 7 -5.18 7.88 -20.95
CA VAL A 7 -3.91 8.44 -21.46
C VAL A 7 -2.70 7.70 -20.89
N CYS A 8 -2.51 7.68 -19.57
CA CYS A 8 -1.40 7.04 -18.89
C CYS A 8 -1.62 5.51 -18.73
N LEU A 9 -1.85 4.85 -19.86
CA LEU A 9 -2.20 3.43 -19.92
C LEU A 9 -1.01 2.52 -19.57
N ALA A 10 -1.29 1.42 -18.87
CA ALA A 10 -0.27 0.52 -18.33
C ALA A 10 0.69 -0.10 -19.35
N ARG A 11 0.23 -0.39 -20.58
CA ARG A 11 1.04 -1.07 -21.61
C ARG A 11 1.53 -0.14 -22.71
N VAL A 12 0.65 0.73 -23.18
CA VAL A 12 0.90 1.64 -24.31
C VAL A 12 0.36 3.02 -23.94
N PRO A 13 1.13 3.82 -23.18
CA PRO A 13 0.70 5.16 -22.79
C PRO A 13 0.62 6.09 -24.01
N ARG A 14 -0.36 7.00 -23.99
CA ARG A 14 -0.56 8.00 -25.06
C ARG A 14 0.19 9.29 -24.72
N CYS A 15 1.51 9.19 -24.55
CA CYS A 15 2.35 10.30 -24.10
C CYS A 15 2.22 11.56 -24.98
N GLY A 16 1.96 11.41 -26.28
CA GLY A 16 1.79 12.53 -27.21
C GLY A 16 0.59 13.46 -26.93
N VAL A 17 -0.41 13.01 -26.17
CA VAL A 17 -1.57 13.83 -25.76
C VAL A 17 -1.62 14.04 -24.25
N CYS A 18 -0.61 13.58 -23.51
CA CYS A 18 -0.61 13.66 -22.06
C CYS A 18 -0.27 15.09 -21.59
N PRO A 19 -1.13 15.74 -20.80
CA PRO A 19 -0.88 17.10 -20.30
C PRO A 19 0.35 17.19 -19.38
N LEU A 20 0.84 16.05 -18.86
CA LEU A 20 2.02 15.97 -17.99
C LEU A 20 3.30 15.62 -18.77
N ALA A 21 3.26 15.52 -20.10
CA ALA A 21 4.38 14.98 -20.89
C ALA A 21 5.67 15.82 -20.86
N ALA A 22 5.57 17.11 -20.56
CA ALA A 22 6.75 17.99 -20.47
C ALA A 22 7.65 17.61 -19.29
N ASP A 23 7.06 17.24 -18.15
CA ASP A 23 7.77 17.00 -16.89
C ASP A 23 7.72 15.53 -16.44
N CYS A 24 7.10 14.64 -17.23
CA CYS A 24 6.90 13.25 -16.82
C CYS A 24 8.21 12.44 -16.89
N PRO A 25 8.75 11.95 -15.74
CA PRO A 25 9.99 11.17 -15.73
C PRO A 25 9.85 9.80 -16.40
N SER A 26 8.61 9.34 -16.62
CA SER A 26 8.27 8.06 -17.26
C SER A 26 7.81 8.21 -18.71
N ARG A 27 7.90 9.41 -19.31
CA ARG A 27 7.50 9.63 -20.70
C ARG A 27 8.19 8.63 -21.63
N ASP A 28 7.38 8.03 -22.51
CA ASP A 28 7.79 7.04 -23.50
C ASP A 28 8.46 5.77 -22.92
N ARG A 29 8.42 5.59 -21.59
CA ARG A 29 8.88 4.37 -20.92
C ARG A 29 7.77 3.33 -20.87
N ARG A 30 8.17 2.07 -20.98
CA ARG A 30 7.31 0.90 -20.79
C ARG A 30 7.99 -0.02 -19.79
N TYR A 31 7.18 -0.62 -18.94
CA TYR A 31 7.65 -1.53 -17.91
C TYR A 31 6.97 -2.88 -18.13
N GLU A 32 7.71 -3.96 -17.89
CA GLU A 32 7.13 -5.29 -17.90
C GLU A 32 6.03 -5.39 -16.83
N PRO A 33 4.91 -6.09 -17.12
CA PRO A 33 3.87 -6.30 -16.13
C PRO A 33 4.44 -6.96 -14.88
N LEU A 34 4.21 -6.35 -13.73
CA LEU A 34 4.53 -6.98 -12.45
C LEU A 34 3.74 -8.29 -12.30
N ARG A 35 4.30 -9.23 -11.53
CA ARG A 35 3.58 -10.47 -11.21
C ARG A 35 2.19 -10.14 -10.67
N LYS A 36 1.20 -10.91 -11.13
CA LYS A 36 -0.18 -10.78 -10.65
C LYS A 36 -0.18 -10.95 -9.13
N GLN A 37 -0.69 -9.94 -8.45
CA GLN A 37 -0.90 -9.97 -7.01
C GLN A 37 -1.76 -11.20 -6.63
N SER A 38 -1.35 -11.91 -5.57
CA SER A 38 -2.09 -13.06 -5.06
C SER A 38 -3.51 -12.67 -4.61
N ARG A 39 -4.39 -13.67 -4.46
CA ARG A 39 -5.74 -13.48 -3.89
C ARG A 39 -5.64 -12.75 -2.55
N PHE A 40 -6.65 -11.95 -2.22
CA PHE A 40 -6.66 -11.20 -0.98
C PHE A 40 -6.84 -12.13 0.22
N GLU A 41 -7.75 -13.09 0.09
CA GLU A 41 -8.06 -14.11 1.08
C GLU A 41 -6.82 -14.96 1.38
N GLY A 42 -6.47 -15.08 2.66
CA GLY A 42 -5.29 -15.77 3.16
C GLY A 42 -3.98 -15.00 2.96
N SER A 43 -4.01 -13.81 2.36
CA SER A 43 -2.78 -13.05 2.12
C SER A 43 -2.31 -12.28 3.34
N PHE A 44 -1.01 -11.97 3.36
CA PHE A 44 -0.45 -11.05 4.36
C PHE A 44 -1.15 -9.68 4.36
N ARG A 45 -1.60 -9.18 3.19
CA ARG A 45 -2.34 -7.92 3.10
C ARG A 45 -3.66 -7.97 3.87
N GLN A 46 -4.34 -9.11 3.88
CA GLN A 46 -5.53 -9.32 4.70
C GLN A 46 -5.20 -9.31 6.19
N ARG A 47 -4.19 -10.08 6.62
CA ARG A 47 -3.75 -10.13 8.02
C ARG A 47 -3.35 -8.74 8.53
N ARG A 48 -2.50 -8.03 7.78
CA ARG A 48 -2.04 -6.67 8.08
C ARG A 48 -3.20 -5.68 8.20
N ALA A 49 -4.19 -5.74 7.29
CA ALA A 49 -5.36 -4.88 7.37
C ALA A 49 -6.27 -5.21 8.57
N ALA A 50 -6.41 -6.50 8.92
CA ALA A 50 -7.17 -6.91 10.11
C ALA A 50 -6.50 -6.40 11.39
N THR A 51 -5.19 -6.57 11.53
CA THR A 51 -4.40 -6.03 12.66
C THR A 51 -4.55 -4.52 12.78
N LEU A 52 -4.38 -3.78 11.68
CA LEU A 52 -4.53 -2.33 11.70
C LEU A 52 -5.93 -1.88 12.12
N ARG A 53 -6.99 -2.59 11.68
CA ARG A 53 -8.37 -2.29 12.11
C ARG A 53 -8.56 -2.49 13.61
N LEU A 54 -7.97 -3.54 14.19
CA LEU A 54 -8.06 -3.79 15.63
C LEU A 54 -7.40 -2.69 16.45
N VAL A 55 -6.23 -2.22 16.01
CA VAL A 55 -5.48 -1.11 16.64
C VAL A 55 -6.19 0.23 16.45
N ALA A 56 -6.72 0.47 15.25
CA ALA A 56 -7.47 1.70 14.95
C ALA A 56 -8.75 1.85 15.78
N ALA A 57 -9.35 0.72 16.19
CA ALA A 57 -10.49 0.74 17.10
C ALA A 57 -10.08 1.06 18.56
N SER A 58 -8.92 0.60 19.01
CA SER A 58 -8.33 0.88 20.33
C SER A 58 -6.94 0.27 20.41
N ALA A 59 -6.07 0.81 21.25
CA ALA A 59 -4.76 0.22 21.52
C ALA A 59 -4.89 -1.24 22.01
N ARG A 60 -4.00 -2.11 21.56
CA ARG A 60 -4.03 -3.56 21.84
C ARG A 60 -2.68 -4.04 22.35
N ARG A 61 -2.65 -5.07 23.19
CA ARG A 61 -1.37 -5.69 23.56
C ARG A 61 -0.78 -6.40 22.36
N VAL A 62 0.54 -6.32 22.19
CA VAL A 62 1.28 -7.00 21.10
C VAL A 62 0.97 -8.49 21.06
N ALA A 63 0.85 -9.12 22.24
CA ALA A 63 0.56 -10.55 22.38
C ALA A 63 -0.82 -10.97 21.82
N ASP A 64 -1.76 -10.03 21.68
CA ASP A 64 -3.10 -10.28 21.15
C ASP A 64 -3.18 -10.06 19.62
N LEU A 65 -2.06 -9.75 18.96
CA LEU A 65 -1.99 -9.39 17.54
C LEU A 65 -1.04 -10.29 16.74
N ASP A 66 -1.22 -10.29 15.42
CA ASP A 66 -0.28 -10.92 14.48
C ASP A 66 1.05 -10.14 14.48
N SER A 67 2.12 -10.78 14.95
CA SER A 67 3.43 -10.16 15.14
C SER A 67 4.09 -9.72 13.83
N ASP A 68 3.95 -10.50 12.76
CA ASP A 68 4.48 -10.13 11.43
C ASP A 68 3.77 -8.88 10.91
N ALA A 69 2.46 -8.81 11.11
CA ALA A 69 1.67 -7.65 10.73
C ALA A 69 2.03 -6.41 11.55
N VAL A 70 2.20 -6.53 12.87
CA VAL A 70 2.63 -5.42 13.75
C VAL A 70 3.98 -4.89 13.29
N ALA A 71 4.98 -5.76 13.10
CA ALA A 71 6.32 -5.35 12.66
C ALA A 71 6.30 -4.67 11.28
N ALA A 72 5.43 -5.11 10.36
CA ALA A 72 5.26 -4.42 9.09
C ALA A 72 4.60 -3.05 9.24
N LEU A 73 3.55 -2.95 10.05
CA LEU A 73 2.84 -1.69 10.30
C LEU A 73 3.75 -0.66 10.99
N GLU A 74 4.57 -1.09 11.95
CA GLU A 74 5.52 -0.25 12.66
C GLU A 74 6.62 0.26 11.71
N ARG A 75 7.19 -0.61 10.88
CA ARG A 75 8.15 -0.19 9.84
C ARG A 75 7.58 0.82 8.86
N ASP A 76 6.28 0.72 8.57
CA ASP A 76 5.56 1.66 7.71
C ASP A 76 5.12 2.93 8.46
N GLY A 77 5.39 3.04 9.76
CA GLY A 77 5.01 4.18 10.60
C GLY A 77 3.51 4.30 10.86
N LEU A 78 2.75 3.21 10.69
CA LEU A 78 1.29 3.21 10.86
C LEU A 78 0.83 2.83 12.27
N VAL A 79 1.72 2.27 13.08
CA VAL A 79 1.50 1.98 14.50
C VAL A 79 2.80 2.25 15.27
N THR A 80 2.68 2.49 16.56
CA THR A 80 3.80 2.50 17.51
C THR A 80 3.68 1.32 18.47
N VAL A 81 4.81 0.80 18.95
CA VAL A 81 4.86 -0.27 19.95
C VAL A 81 5.59 0.24 21.19
N GLU A 82 4.87 0.42 22.29
CA GLU A 82 5.41 0.94 23.54
C GLU A 82 4.98 0.07 24.72
N ALA A 83 5.93 -0.38 25.54
CA ALA A 83 5.67 -1.22 26.72
C ALA A 83 4.75 -2.45 26.43
N GLY A 84 4.85 -3.04 25.24
CA GLY A 84 4.02 -4.18 24.83
C GLY A 84 2.60 -3.83 24.39
N LEU A 85 2.30 -2.54 24.20
CA LEU A 85 1.04 -2.02 23.66
C LEU A 85 1.27 -1.46 22.25
N VAL A 86 0.36 -1.78 21.33
CA VAL A 86 0.33 -1.28 19.96
C VAL A 86 -0.79 -0.24 19.84
N SER A 87 -0.45 0.95 19.37
CA SER A 87 -1.38 2.08 19.18
C SER A 87 -1.14 2.76 17.83
N LEU A 88 -2.08 3.62 17.42
CA LEU A 88 -1.82 4.54 16.32
C LEU A 88 -0.79 5.59 16.75
N PRO A 89 0.04 6.12 15.82
CA PRO A 89 0.87 7.28 16.08
C PRO A 89 0.00 8.49 16.47
N ALA A 90 0.56 9.37 17.31
CA ALA A 90 -0.08 10.62 17.71
C ALA A 90 -0.22 11.62 16.55
#